data_AF-A0A951WSP6-F1
#
_entry.id   AF-A0A951WSP6-F1
#
_cell.length_a   1.000
_cell.length_b   1.000
_cell.length_c   1.000
_cell.angle_alpha   90.00
_cell.angle_beta   90.00
_cell.angle_gamma   90.00
#
_symmetry.space_group_name_H-M   'P 1'
#
loop_
_entity.id
_entity.type
_entity.pdbx_description
1 polymer ?
#
loop_
_entity_poly.entity_id
_entity_poly.type
_entity_poly.pdbx_seq_one_letter_code
_entity_poly.pdbx_strand_id
1 'polypeptide(L)'
;MVDGQAQSFYFFDFDDNVMYLDTPILIQNTMSGVIERVSTGQYAQIASRLGVPGEWQDYAVFEGSYQHFRDIPDEQLESPDQQHFVADIRHVIETKRPDEWQAPSWEFFAHACAKGRPLSIITARGHHPNVIRAGIRVLKEAGFITAEPNYLTIYPVSHIPARLELGDENLHYTVPALKKLAIIRSVEVGLGTHGPSLPHQFGMSDDDPKNLQLIIEAMNECKRLHPDKRFFVFHMFADKSVKLEVLPLDPP
;
A
#
# COMPACT_ATOMS: atom_id res chain seq x y z
N MET A 1 -21.00 12.03 -24.93
CA MET A 1 -19.65 12.54 -24.60
C MET A 1 -19.67 12.86 -23.13
N VAL A 2 -18.83 12.22 -22.32
CA VAL A 2 -18.72 12.60 -20.90
C VAL A 2 -17.96 13.92 -20.88
N ASP A 3 -18.62 14.97 -20.42
CA ASP A 3 -18.01 16.27 -20.12
C ASP A 3 -17.05 16.07 -18.93
N GLY A 4 -15.86 15.55 -19.22
CA GLY A 4 -14.90 15.16 -18.19
C GLY A 4 -14.11 16.37 -17.70
N GLN A 5 -14.18 16.64 -16.40
CA GLN A 5 -13.23 17.55 -15.75
C GLN A 5 -11.93 16.81 -15.42
N ALA A 6 -10.81 17.53 -15.49
CA ALA A 6 -9.52 17.01 -15.06
C ALA A 6 -9.59 16.51 -13.61
N GLN A 7 -9.02 15.34 -13.39
CA GLN A 7 -9.01 14.65 -12.09
C GLN A 7 -7.62 14.68 -11.45
N SER A 8 -7.62 14.65 -10.11
CA SER A 8 -6.45 14.39 -9.28
C SER A 8 -6.60 13.00 -8.67
N PHE A 9 -5.72 12.08 -9.06
CA PHE A 9 -5.66 10.70 -8.60
C PHE A 9 -4.64 10.56 -7.47
N TYR A 10 -5.01 9.80 -6.43
CA TYR A 10 -4.20 9.60 -5.23
C TYR A 10 -3.86 8.13 -5.05
N PHE A 11 -2.58 7.80 -4.94
CA PHE A 11 -2.12 6.43 -4.70
C PHE A 11 -1.51 6.35 -3.31
N PHE A 12 -1.77 5.25 -2.61
CA PHE A 12 -1.30 5.04 -1.24
C PHE A 12 -0.74 3.63 -1.08
N ASP A 13 0.44 3.52 -0.47
CA ASP A 13 0.74 2.34 0.34
C ASP A 13 -0.06 2.44 1.65
N PHE A 14 -0.67 1.34 2.08
CA PHE A 14 -1.57 1.38 3.23
C PHE A 14 -0.81 1.21 4.55
N ASP A 15 0.03 0.19 4.61
CA ASP A 15 0.80 -0.18 5.79
C ASP A 15 1.91 0.83 6.07
N ASP A 16 2.03 1.25 7.32
CA ASP A 16 3.04 2.20 7.83
C ASP A 16 3.02 3.60 7.21
N ASN A 17 2.22 3.82 6.16
CA ASN A 17 2.06 5.09 5.47
C ASN A 17 0.67 5.70 5.66
N VAL A 18 -0.43 4.94 5.53
CA VAL A 18 -1.79 5.41 5.88
C VAL A 18 -2.14 5.05 7.32
N MET A 19 -1.76 3.85 7.76
CA MET A 19 -2.08 3.37 9.10
C MET A 19 -0.99 2.44 9.66
N TYR A 20 -0.65 2.61 10.94
CA TYR A 20 0.14 1.65 11.69
C TYR A 20 -0.77 0.54 12.22
N LEU A 21 -0.51 -0.69 11.80
CA LEU A 21 -1.29 -1.87 12.18
C LEU A 21 -0.48 -2.80 13.07
N ASP A 22 -1.16 -3.52 13.98
CA ASP A 22 -0.53 -4.51 14.86
C ASP A 22 -0.34 -5.88 14.18
N THR A 23 -0.51 -5.96 12.86
CA THR A 23 -0.33 -7.18 12.08
C THR A 23 1.13 -7.68 12.25
N PRO A 24 1.35 -8.85 12.88
CA PRO A 24 2.70 -9.30 13.16
C PRO A 24 3.29 -10.06 11.97
N ILE A 25 4.59 -9.87 11.73
CA ILE A 25 5.41 -10.77 10.94
C ILE A 25 6.01 -11.80 11.88
N LEU A 26 6.00 -13.06 11.48
CA LEU A 26 6.56 -14.15 12.29
C LEU A 26 7.96 -14.49 11.81
N ILE A 27 8.89 -14.59 12.74
CA ILE A 27 10.24 -15.12 12.50
C ILE A 27 10.44 -16.37 13.34
N GLN A 28 11.24 -17.30 12.86
CA GLN A 28 11.53 -18.54 13.56
C GLN A 28 12.99 -18.60 13.93
N ASN A 29 13.28 -18.95 15.18
CA ASN A 29 14.61 -19.35 15.61
C ASN A 29 14.92 -20.75 15.02
N THR A 30 15.88 -20.84 14.11
CA THR A 30 16.21 -22.05 13.35
C THR A 30 16.87 -23.15 14.20
N MET A 31 17.39 -22.80 15.38
CA MET A 31 18.03 -23.73 16.31
C MET A 31 17.04 -24.36 17.29
N SER A 32 16.10 -23.56 17.81
CA SER A 32 15.13 -24.00 18.83
C SER A 32 13.73 -24.27 18.27
N GLY A 33 13.42 -23.77 17.08
CA GLY A 33 12.08 -23.81 16.47
C GLY A 33 11.09 -22.79 17.03
N VAL A 34 11.48 -21.97 18.01
CA VAL A 34 10.63 -20.95 18.64
C VAL A 34 10.22 -19.89 17.62
N ILE A 35 8.92 -19.56 17.59
CA ILE A 35 8.36 -18.51 16.73
C ILE A 35 8.21 -17.22 17.54
N GLU A 36 8.73 -16.13 16.99
CA GLU A 36 8.58 -14.79 17.55
C GLU A 36 7.73 -13.89 16.64
N ARG A 37 7.02 -12.95 17.27
CA ARG A 37 6.19 -11.94 16.60
C ARG A 37 6.94 -10.62 16.60
N VAL A 38 7.13 -10.04 15.42
CA VAL A 38 7.73 -8.71 15.26
C VAL A 38 6.77 -7.81 14.47
N SER A 39 6.79 -6.51 14.75
CA SER A 39 6.03 -5.53 13.95
C SER A 39 6.66 -5.36 12.57
N THR A 40 5.91 -4.78 11.62
CA THR A 40 6.42 -4.41 10.28
C THR A 40 7.63 -3.47 10.39
N GLY A 41 7.54 -2.43 11.23
CA GLY A 41 8.63 -1.49 11.48
C GLY A 41 9.88 -2.15 12.10
N GLN A 42 9.71 -3.07 13.07
CA GLN A 42 10.85 -3.81 13.62
C GLN A 42 11.46 -4.73 12.56
N TYR A 43 10.62 -5.43 11.79
CA TYR A 43 11.05 -6.31 10.71
C TYR A 43 11.88 -5.55 9.67
N ALA A 44 11.48 -4.34 9.28
CA ALA A 44 12.24 -3.51 8.35
C ALA A 44 13.68 -3.20 8.82
N GLN A 45 13.92 -3.16 10.14
CA GLN A 45 15.24 -2.91 10.74
C GLN A 45 16.09 -4.17 10.92
N ILE A 46 15.48 -5.35 11.01
CA ILE A 46 16.18 -6.62 11.27
C ILE A 46 16.26 -7.54 10.05
N ALA A 47 15.43 -7.34 9.02
CA ALA A 47 15.27 -8.28 7.90
C ALA A 47 16.59 -8.62 7.20
N SER A 48 17.48 -7.65 7.00
CA SER A 48 18.80 -7.87 6.37
C SER A 48 19.83 -8.54 7.29
N ARG A 49 19.52 -8.70 8.58
CA ARG A 49 20.38 -9.31 9.61
C ARG A 49 19.95 -10.74 9.97
N LEU A 50 18.74 -11.16 9.56
CA LEU A 50 18.28 -12.53 9.76
C LEU A 50 19.22 -13.52 9.06
N GLY A 51 19.71 -14.53 9.78
CA GLY A 51 20.64 -15.52 9.23
C GLY A 51 22.08 -15.03 9.03
N VAL A 52 22.38 -13.79 9.42
CA VAL A 52 23.72 -13.18 9.31
C VAL A 52 24.41 -13.22 10.68
N PRO A 53 25.71 -13.53 10.78
CA PRO A 53 26.43 -13.57 12.05
C PRO A 53 26.17 -12.33 12.94
N GLY A 54 25.72 -12.57 14.17
CA GLY A 54 25.27 -11.52 15.09
C GLY A 54 24.02 -11.91 15.86
N GLU A 55 23.34 -10.91 16.43
CA GLU A 55 22.14 -11.08 17.27
C GLU A 55 21.02 -11.90 16.61
N TRP A 56 20.86 -11.77 15.29
CA TRP A 56 19.76 -12.36 14.53
C TRP A 56 20.19 -13.57 13.68
N GLN A 57 21.39 -14.11 13.93
CA GLN A 57 21.96 -15.19 13.12
C GLN A 57 21.12 -16.47 13.13
N ASP A 58 20.46 -16.76 14.24
CA ASP A 58 19.67 -17.97 14.44
C ASP A 58 18.20 -17.76 14.06
N TYR A 59 17.85 -16.66 13.41
CA TYR A 59 16.46 -16.35 13.01
C TYR A 59 16.31 -16.29 11.50
N ALA A 60 15.18 -16.80 11.00
CA ALA A 60 14.84 -16.77 9.59
C ALA A 60 13.34 -16.58 9.37
N VAL A 61 12.99 -16.17 8.15
CA VAL A 61 11.62 -16.29 7.63
C VAL A 61 11.33 -17.74 7.23
N PHE A 62 10.07 -18.14 7.31
CA PHE A 62 9.57 -19.47 6.98
C PHE A 62 8.22 -19.36 6.25
N GLU A 63 7.64 -20.49 5.82
CA GLU A 63 6.40 -20.52 5.01
C GLU A 63 5.21 -19.79 5.67
N GLY A 64 5.15 -19.78 7.00
CA GLY A 64 4.12 -19.10 7.78
C GLY A 64 4.43 -17.66 8.22
N SER A 65 5.59 -17.10 7.85
CA SER A 65 6.04 -15.78 8.33
C SER A 65 5.04 -14.65 8.09
N TYR A 66 4.31 -14.73 6.99
CA TYR A 66 3.39 -13.68 6.54
C TYR A 66 1.92 -14.12 6.60
N GLN A 67 1.57 -15.14 7.39
CA GLN A 67 0.19 -15.67 7.43
C GLN A 67 -0.85 -14.62 7.81
N HIS A 68 -0.51 -13.68 8.69
CA HIS A 68 -1.39 -12.57 9.09
C HIS A 68 -1.56 -11.49 8.00
N PHE A 69 -0.79 -11.58 6.91
CA PHE A 69 -0.92 -10.73 5.73
C PHE A 69 -1.72 -11.41 4.61
N ARG A 70 -2.36 -12.55 4.91
CA ARG A 70 -3.16 -13.38 3.99
C ARG A 70 -4.59 -13.54 4.52
N ASP A 71 -5.50 -13.84 3.61
CA ASP A 71 -6.86 -14.16 3.99
C ASP A 71 -6.90 -15.47 4.78
N ILE A 72 -7.75 -15.47 5.81
CA ILE A 72 -8.21 -16.69 6.45
C ILE A 72 -9.16 -17.39 5.45
N PRO A 73 -9.03 -18.71 5.23
CA PRO A 73 -9.97 -19.46 4.39
C PRO A 73 -11.41 -19.35 4.90
N ASP A 74 -12.38 -19.27 3.97
CA ASP A 74 -13.80 -19.06 4.30
C ASP A 74 -14.35 -20.13 5.26
N GLU A 75 -13.87 -21.38 5.18
CA GLU A 75 -14.32 -22.47 6.07
C GLU A 75 -13.87 -22.29 7.53
N GLN A 76 -12.89 -21.41 7.77
CA GLN A 76 -12.35 -21.10 9.09
C GLN A 76 -12.93 -19.80 9.67
N LEU A 77 -13.79 -19.11 8.93
CA LEU A 77 -14.42 -17.86 9.34
C LEU A 77 -15.85 -18.09 9.82
N GLU A 78 -16.17 -17.56 11.00
CA GLU A 78 -17.54 -17.41 11.48
C GLU A 78 -18.17 -16.11 10.95
N SER A 79 -17.34 -15.08 10.68
CA SER A 79 -17.75 -13.79 10.12
C SER A 79 -16.61 -13.16 9.32
N PRO A 80 -16.90 -12.38 8.25
CA PRO A 80 -15.89 -11.59 7.54
C PRO A 80 -15.07 -10.64 8.45
N ASP A 81 -15.62 -10.21 9.59
CA ASP A 81 -14.93 -9.37 10.57
C ASP A 81 -13.71 -10.05 11.23
N GLN A 82 -13.62 -11.38 11.16
CA GLN A 82 -12.50 -12.16 11.72
C GLN A 82 -11.28 -12.19 10.80
N GLN A 83 -11.40 -11.74 9.53
CA GLN A 83 -10.26 -11.60 8.64
C GLN A 83 -9.17 -10.75 9.30
N HIS A 84 -7.91 -11.19 9.25
CA HIS A 84 -6.80 -10.55 9.97
C HIS A 84 -6.75 -9.04 9.75
N PHE A 85 -6.81 -8.57 8.50
CA PHE A 85 -6.79 -7.15 8.19
C PHE A 85 -7.98 -6.36 8.79
N VAL A 86 -9.18 -6.94 8.79
CA VAL A 86 -10.39 -6.28 9.30
C VAL A 86 -10.33 -6.20 10.83
N ALA A 87 -9.97 -7.31 11.47
CA ALA A 87 -9.81 -7.41 12.90
C ALA A 87 -8.70 -6.48 13.42
N ASP A 88 -7.56 -6.39 12.71
CA ASP A 88 -6.45 -5.52 13.10
C ASP A 88 -6.83 -4.03 13.03
N ILE A 89 -7.52 -3.59 11.98
CA ILE A 89 -8.00 -2.21 11.88
C ILE A 89 -8.96 -1.91 13.03
N ARG A 90 -9.95 -2.78 13.26
CA ARG A 90 -10.94 -2.63 14.33
C ARG A 90 -10.26 -2.54 15.70
N HIS A 91 -9.34 -3.47 15.97
CA HIS A 91 -8.58 -3.50 17.22
C HIS A 91 -7.82 -2.21 17.46
N VAL A 92 -7.07 -1.74 16.46
CA VAL A 92 -6.23 -0.56 16.58
C VAL A 92 -7.05 0.70 16.86
N ILE A 93 -8.15 0.92 16.12
CA ILE A 93 -8.97 2.13 16.33
C ILE A 93 -9.78 2.10 17.63
N GLU A 94 -10.08 0.92 18.17
CA GLU A 94 -10.80 0.77 19.44
C GLU A 94 -9.88 0.89 20.66
N THR A 95 -8.59 0.54 20.52
CA THR A 95 -7.66 0.43 21.65
C THR A 95 -6.60 1.52 21.71
N LYS A 96 -6.31 2.20 20.61
CA LYS A 96 -5.26 3.23 20.52
C LYS A 96 -5.83 4.61 20.22
N ARG A 97 -5.12 5.65 20.63
CA ARG A 97 -5.50 7.01 20.23
C ARG A 97 -5.16 7.26 18.75
N PRO A 98 -5.86 8.19 18.08
CA PRO A 98 -5.57 8.58 16.70
C PRO A 98 -4.09 8.84 16.40
N ASP A 99 -3.39 9.56 17.28
CA ASP A 99 -1.96 9.90 17.13
C ASP A 99 -1.02 8.69 17.19
N GLU A 100 -1.50 7.52 17.63
CA GLU A 100 -0.70 6.30 17.76
C GLU A 100 -0.84 5.36 16.55
N TRP A 101 -1.89 5.52 15.74
CA TRP A 101 -2.14 4.63 14.59
C TRP A 101 -2.26 5.37 13.25
N GLN A 102 -2.55 6.66 13.26
CA GLN A 102 -2.54 7.46 12.04
C GLN A 102 -1.10 7.63 11.58
N ALA A 103 -0.78 7.07 10.43
CA ALA A 103 0.53 7.16 9.84
C ALA A 103 0.65 8.45 8.98
N PRO A 104 1.85 8.82 8.48
CA PRO A 104 2.11 10.15 7.94
C PRO A 104 1.18 10.60 6.81
N SER A 105 0.67 9.69 5.99
CA SER A 105 -0.26 10.00 4.88
C SER A 105 -1.75 9.99 5.26
N TRP A 106 -2.09 9.76 6.53
CA TRP A 106 -3.48 9.66 6.99
C TRP A 106 -4.35 10.85 6.54
N GLU A 107 -3.88 12.08 6.77
CA GLU A 107 -4.65 13.29 6.41
C GLU A 107 -4.90 13.40 4.90
N PHE A 108 -3.94 12.98 4.07
CA PHE A 108 -4.12 12.95 2.61
C PHE A 108 -5.13 11.87 2.18
N PHE A 109 -5.09 10.70 2.82
CA PHE A 109 -6.05 9.64 2.59
C PHE A 109 -7.48 10.07 2.98
N ALA A 110 -7.65 10.64 4.18
CA ALA A 110 -8.93 11.16 4.66
C ALA A 110 -9.45 12.29 3.76
N HIS A 111 -8.57 13.18 3.29
CA HIS A 111 -8.92 14.23 2.33
C HIS A 111 -9.41 13.65 0.99
N ALA A 112 -8.71 12.65 0.44
CA ALA A 112 -9.09 12.01 -0.81
C ALA A 112 -10.48 11.37 -0.71
N CYS A 113 -10.76 10.69 0.41
CA CYS A 113 -12.08 10.15 0.73
C CYS A 113 -13.14 11.26 0.81
N ALA A 114 -12.90 12.31 1.59
CA ALA A 114 -13.85 13.40 1.80
C ALA A 114 -14.19 14.18 0.51
N LYS A 115 -13.24 14.25 -0.43
CA LYS A 115 -13.43 14.91 -1.73
C LYS A 115 -13.87 13.97 -2.85
N GLY A 116 -14.06 12.68 -2.57
CA GLY A 116 -14.44 11.69 -3.58
C GLY A 116 -13.39 11.54 -4.69
N ARG A 117 -12.11 11.82 -4.38
CA ARG A 117 -11.02 11.73 -5.36
C ARG A 117 -10.78 10.27 -5.73
N PRO A 118 -10.66 9.94 -7.03
CA PRO A 118 -10.30 8.58 -7.41
C PRO A 118 -8.95 8.20 -6.80
N LEU A 119 -8.88 7.06 -6.12
CA LEU A 119 -7.68 6.64 -5.42
C LEU A 119 -7.34 5.17 -5.59
N SER A 120 -6.06 4.84 -5.50
CA SER A 120 -5.55 3.47 -5.57
C SER A 120 -4.85 3.08 -4.27
N ILE A 121 -5.11 1.86 -3.81
CA ILE A 121 -4.38 1.24 -2.70
C ILE A 121 -3.37 0.26 -3.28
N ILE A 122 -2.08 0.42 -2.96
CA ILE A 122 -0.97 -0.38 -3.48
C ILE A 122 -0.14 -0.86 -2.30
N THR A 123 -0.45 -2.05 -1.77
CA THR A 123 0.13 -2.59 -0.52
C THR A 123 0.86 -3.90 -0.77
N ALA A 124 1.87 -4.19 0.04
CA ALA A 124 2.55 -5.48 0.07
C ALA A 124 1.67 -6.62 0.65
N ARG A 125 0.48 -6.32 1.19
CA ARG A 125 -0.46 -7.33 1.69
C ARG A 125 -0.85 -8.33 0.62
N GLY A 126 -1.21 -9.53 1.08
CA GLY A 126 -1.65 -10.64 0.25
C GLY A 126 -3.14 -10.96 0.36
N HIS A 127 -3.89 -10.13 1.08
CA HIS A 127 -5.34 -10.23 1.23
C HIS A 127 -6.07 -9.97 -0.08
N HIS A 128 -7.24 -10.57 -0.24
CA HIS A 128 -8.13 -10.29 -1.37
C HIS A 128 -8.56 -8.80 -1.34
N PRO A 129 -8.69 -8.13 -2.50
CA PRO A 129 -9.12 -6.73 -2.56
C PRO A 129 -10.41 -6.41 -1.80
N ASN A 130 -11.36 -7.37 -1.73
CA ASN A 130 -12.60 -7.20 -0.96
C ASN A 130 -12.36 -7.18 0.56
N VAL A 131 -11.38 -7.91 1.07
CA VAL A 131 -10.98 -7.86 2.48
C VAL A 131 -10.34 -6.51 2.79
N ILE A 132 -9.52 -5.98 1.88
CA ILE A 132 -8.97 -4.62 2.01
C ILE A 132 -10.10 -3.56 2.04
N ARG A 133 -11.11 -3.69 1.16
CA ARG A 133 -12.29 -2.80 1.19
C ARG A 133 -13.06 -2.91 2.50
N ALA A 134 -13.25 -4.13 3.02
CA ALA A 134 -13.94 -4.37 4.28
C ALA A 134 -13.22 -3.71 5.45
N GLY A 135 -11.88 -3.86 5.53
CA GLY A 135 -11.08 -3.22 6.56
C GLY A 135 -11.17 -1.69 6.51
N ILE A 136 -11.05 -1.09 5.32
CA ILE A 136 -11.21 0.37 5.18
C ILE A 136 -12.64 0.84 5.52
N ARG A 137 -13.67 0.01 5.26
CA ARG A 137 -15.05 0.34 5.64
C ARG A 137 -15.22 0.49 7.15
N VAL A 138 -14.48 -0.26 7.96
CA VAL A 138 -14.46 -0.11 9.43
C VAL A 138 -14.11 1.33 9.82
N LEU A 139 -13.15 1.96 9.14
CA LEU A 139 -12.77 3.36 9.40
C LEU A 139 -13.92 4.34 9.14
N LYS A 140 -14.72 4.10 8.10
CA LYS A 140 -15.92 4.91 7.81
C LYS A 140 -17.00 4.68 8.86
N GLU A 141 -17.27 3.43 9.21
CA GLU A 141 -18.28 3.07 10.21
C GLU A 141 -17.95 3.68 11.58
N ALA A 142 -16.67 3.75 11.93
CA ALA A 142 -16.18 4.40 13.13
C ALA A 142 -16.09 5.94 13.03
N GLY A 143 -16.33 6.53 11.85
CA GLY A 143 -16.34 7.99 11.66
C GLY A 143 -14.98 8.65 11.43
N PHE A 144 -13.91 7.87 11.22
CA PHE A 144 -12.56 8.39 10.96
C PHE A 144 -12.38 8.93 9.53
N ILE A 145 -13.15 8.41 8.58
CA ILE A 145 -13.28 8.97 7.23
C ILE A 145 -14.74 9.28 6.91
N THR A 146 -14.98 10.37 6.18
CA THR A 146 -16.36 10.85 5.94
C THR A 146 -17.09 10.09 4.84
N ALA A 147 -16.37 9.32 4.00
CA ALA A 147 -16.91 8.52 2.91
C ALA A 147 -16.00 7.33 2.62
N GLU A 148 -16.51 6.27 1.98
CA GLU A 148 -15.64 5.22 1.44
C GLU A 148 -14.79 5.80 0.30
N PRO A 149 -13.56 5.30 0.10
CA PRO A 149 -12.77 5.67 -1.05
C PRO A 149 -13.52 5.53 -2.37
N ASN A 150 -13.33 6.50 -3.27
CA ASN A 150 -13.64 6.31 -4.69
C ASN A 150 -12.53 5.45 -5.31
N TYR A 151 -12.62 4.14 -5.13
CA TYR A 151 -11.57 3.21 -5.53
C TYR A 151 -11.40 3.18 -7.05
N LEU A 152 -10.23 3.61 -7.52
CA LEU A 152 -9.76 3.39 -8.89
C LEU A 152 -9.25 1.95 -9.04
N THR A 153 -8.29 1.55 -8.20
CA THR A 153 -7.72 0.18 -8.17
C THR A 153 -7.35 -0.20 -6.73
N ILE A 154 -7.24 -1.50 -6.46
CA ILE A 154 -6.68 -2.04 -5.21
C ILE A 154 -5.73 -3.16 -5.60
N TYR A 155 -4.43 -2.94 -5.40
CA TYR A 155 -3.36 -3.86 -5.71
C TYR A 155 -2.65 -4.34 -4.44
N PRO A 156 -3.15 -5.41 -3.80
CA PRO A 156 -2.40 -6.16 -2.80
C PRO A 156 -1.39 -7.03 -3.54
N VAL A 157 -0.16 -6.53 -3.71
CA VAL A 157 0.80 -7.10 -4.68
C VAL A 157 1.36 -8.46 -4.28
N SER A 158 1.06 -8.95 -3.08
CA SER A 158 1.38 -10.33 -2.70
C SER A 158 0.24 -11.30 -3.00
N HIS A 159 -0.98 -10.84 -3.30
CA HIS A 159 -2.14 -11.65 -3.64
C HIS A 159 -1.97 -12.25 -5.06
N ILE A 160 -2.06 -13.58 -5.20
CA ILE A 160 -1.71 -14.28 -6.45
C ILE A 160 -2.49 -13.74 -7.67
N PRO A 161 -3.83 -13.60 -7.64
CA PRO A 161 -4.56 -13.01 -8.75
C PRO A 161 -4.10 -11.60 -9.14
N ALA A 162 -3.73 -10.75 -8.17
CA ALA A 162 -3.23 -9.40 -8.45
C ALA A 162 -1.84 -9.45 -9.11
N ARG A 163 -0.99 -10.41 -8.72
CA ARG A 163 0.31 -10.63 -9.37
C ARG A 163 0.17 -11.03 -10.83
N LEU A 164 -0.75 -11.96 -11.11
CA LEU A 164 -1.05 -12.40 -12.47
C LEU A 164 -1.61 -11.24 -13.32
N GLU A 165 -2.49 -10.41 -12.76
CA GLU A 165 -2.98 -9.20 -13.43
C GLU A 165 -1.85 -8.22 -13.79
N LEU A 166 -0.81 -8.14 -12.95
CA LEU A 166 0.37 -7.31 -13.17
C LEU A 166 1.42 -7.98 -14.09
N GLY A 167 1.13 -9.15 -14.65
CA GLY A 167 2.00 -9.85 -15.61
C GLY A 167 3.09 -10.71 -14.97
N ASP A 168 3.00 -11.02 -13.67
CA ASP A 168 3.93 -11.93 -12.99
C ASP A 168 3.45 -13.39 -13.07
N GLU A 169 3.36 -13.91 -14.30
CA GLU A 169 2.81 -15.24 -14.60
C GLU A 169 3.52 -16.38 -13.87
N ASN A 170 4.83 -16.22 -13.63
CA ASN A 170 5.68 -17.22 -12.98
C ASN A 170 5.90 -16.95 -11.48
N LEU A 171 5.26 -15.94 -10.90
CA LEU A 171 5.39 -15.57 -9.48
C LEU A 171 6.84 -15.28 -9.03
N HIS A 172 7.65 -14.68 -9.90
CA HIS A 172 9.06 -14.40 -9.67
C HIS A 172 9.34 -12.93 -9.35
N TYR A 173 8.40 -12.02 -9.62
CA TYR A 173 8.63 -10.61 -9.35
C TYR A 173 8.69 -10.30 -7.85
N THR A 174 9.59 -9.39 -7.49
CA THR A 174 9.71 -8.90 -6.12
C THR A 174 8.54 -7.97 -5.78
N VAL A 175 8.21 -7.82 -4.49
CA VAL A 175 7.18 -6.87 -4.03
C VAL A 175 7.44 -5.45 -4.56
N PRO A 176 8.68 -4.90 -4.49
CA PRO A 176 9.01 -3.64 -5.14
C PRO A 176 8.64 -3.62 -6.63
N ALA A 177 9.10 -4.59 -7.43
CA ALA A 177 8.81 -4.63 -8.87
C ALA A 177 7.30 -4.62 -9.15
N LEU A 178 6.52 -5.37 -8.37
CA LEU A 178 5.06 -5.40 -8.49
C LEU A 178 4.40 -4.09 -8.06
N LYS A 179 4.87 -3.44 -7.00
CA LYS A 179 4.38 -2.09 -6.61
C LYS A 179 4.61 -1.09 -7.74
N LYS A 180 5.78 -1.10 -8.37
CA LYS A 180 6.07 -0.25 -9.53
C LYS A 180 5.07 -0.49 -10.68
N LEU A 181 4.83 -1.76 -11.02
CA LEU A 181 3.86 -2.13 -12.06
C LEU A 181 2.43 -1.71 -11.68
N ALA A 182 2.05 -1.86 -10.41
CA ALA A 182 0.74 -1.44 -9.90
C ALA A 182 0.51 0.07 -10.01
N ILE A 183 1.56 0.89 -9.77
CA ILE A 183 1.49 2.35 -9.98
C ILE A 183 1.21 2.66 -11.44
N ILE A 184 2.01 2.10 -12.35
CA ILE A 184 1.86 2.31 -13.81
C ILE A 184 0.47 1.86 -14.26
N ARG A 185 0.03 0.66 -13.84
CA ARG A 185 -1.28 0.13 -14.19
C ARG A 185 -2.42 1.00 -13.65
N SER A 186 -2.30 1.55 -12.45
CA SER A 186 -3.28 2.46 -11.88
C SER A 186 -3.41 3.77 -12.68
N VAL A 187 -2.29 4.28 -13.24
CA VAL A 187 -2.33 5.42 -14.18
C VAL A 187 -3.11 5.04 -15.43
N GLU A 188 -2.81 3.91 -16.06
CA GLU A 188 -3.52 3.45 -17.27
C GLU A 188 -5.02 3.28 -17.04
N VAL A 189 -5.42 2.69 -15.89
CA VAL A 189 -6.84 2.57 -15.51
C VAL A 189 -7.47 3.95 -15.32
N GLY A 190 -6.78 4.88 -14.67
CA GLY A 190 -7.23 6.27 -14.50
C GLY A 190 -7.49 6.97 -15.82
N LEU A 191 -6.55 6.87 -16.75
CA LEU A 191 -6.68 7.46 -18.09
C LEU A 191 -7.80 6.80 -18.91
N GLY A 192 -7.89 5.47 -18.88
CA GLY A 192 -8.93 4.73 -19.60
C GLY A 192 -10.35 5.02 -19.10
N THR A 193 -10.51 5.25 -17.79
CA THR A 193 -11.82 5.50 -17.17
C THR A 193 -12.25 6.97 -17.19
N HIS A 194 -11.31 7.91 -17.13
CA HIS A 194 -11.63 9.34 -17.00
C HIS A 194 -11.31 10.20 -18.23
N GLY A 195 -10.73 9.59 -19.28
CA GLY A 195 -10.48 10.25 -20.56
C GLY A 195 -9.03 10.66 -20.74
N PRO A 196 -8.25 10.00 -21.62
CA PRO A 196 -6.82 10.23 -21.72
C PRO A 196 -6.45 11.60 -22.29
N SER A 197 -7.39 12.36 -22.87
CA SER A 197 -7.12 13.69 -23.43
C SER A 197 -7.13 14.81 -22.38
N LEU A 198 -7.64 14.57 -21.17
CA LEU A 198 -7.74 15.59 -20.13
C LEU A 198 -6.40 15.75 -19.38
N PRO A 199 -6.10 16.95 -18.84
CA PRO A 199 -4.84 17.21 -18.12
C PRO A 199 -4.87 16.65 -16.68
N HIS A 200 -4.98 15.33 -16.56
CA HIS A 200 -5.01 14.62 -15.29
C HIS A 200 -3.70 14.75 -14.51
N GLN A 201 -3.83 14.60 -13.19
CA GLN A 201 -2.71 14.62 -12.25
C GLN A 201 -2.72 13.37 -11.39
N PHE A 202 -1.57 12.76 -11.16
CA PHE A 202 -1.40 11.56 -10.34
C PHE A 202 -0.38 11.84 -9.24
N GLY A 203 -0.65 11.34 -8.03
CA GLY A 203 0.23 11.55 -6.89
C GLY A 203 0.29 10.31 -6.01
N MET A 204 1.48 9.96 -5.53
CA MET A 204 1.67 8.93 -4.51
C MET A 204 2.48 9.46 -3.33
N SER A 205 2.04 9.13 -2.12
CA SER A 205 2.73 9.49 -0.87
C SER A 205 3.39 8.28 -0.23
N ASP A 206 4.57 8.49 0.37
CA ASP A 206 5.29 7.50 1.16
C ASP A 206 6.23 8.19 2.16
N ASP A 207 6.56 7.51 3.24
CA ASP A 207 7.46 7.98 4.30
C ASP A 207 8.82 7.24 4.30
N ASP A 208 8.94 6.09 3.62
CA ASP A 208 10.21 5.36 3.51
C ASP A 208 11.03 5.85 2.29
N PRO A 209 12.27 6.35 2.48
CA PRO A 209 13.18 6.73 1.39
C PRO A 209 13.38 5.66 0.31
N LYS A 210 13.37 4.36 0.66
CA LYS A 210 13.52 3.26 -0.30
C LYS A 210 12.29 3.12 -1.19
N ASN A 211 11.09 3.25 -0.62
CA ASN A 211 9.85 3.24 -1.39
C ASN A 211 9.75 4.49 -2.26
N LEU A 212 10.20 5.65 -1.78
CA LEU A 212 10.20 6.89 -2.56
C LEU A 212 11.03 6.78 -3.83
N GLN A 213 12.20 6.15 -3.79
CA GLN A 213 13.00 5.93 -5.00
C GLN A 213 12.21 5.13 -6.03
N LEU A 214 11.56 4.05 -5.60
CA LEU A 214 10.72 3.22 -6.46
C LEU A 214 9.54 3.97 -7.06
N ILE A 215 8.87 4.80 -6.25
CA ILE A 215 7.75 5.63 -6.69
C ILE A 215 8.23 6.65 -7.73
N ILE A 216 9.39 7.29 -7.50
CA ILE A 216 10.00 8.22 -8.46
C ILE A 216 10.29 7.51 -9.78
N GLU A 217 10.85 6.30 -9.75
CA GLU A 217 11.10 5.51 -10.96
C GLU A 217 9.79 5.17 -11.71
N ALA A 218 8.74 4.77 -11.00
CA ALA A 218 7.43 4.50 -11.59
C ALA A 218 6.80 5.75 -12.21
N MET A 219 6.86 6.89 -11.52
CA MET A 219 6.30 8.16 -11.96
C MET A 219 7.09 8.76 -13.14
N ASN A 220 8.42 8.59 -13.17
CA ASN A 220 9.25 8.93 -14.34
C ASN A 220 8.84 8.13 -15.57
N GLU A 221 8.61 6.83 -15.40
CA GLU A 221 8.15 5.97 -16.49
C GLU A 221 6.76 6.41 -17.00
N CYS A 222 5.83 6.72 -16.09
CA CYS A 222 4.52 7.27 -16.45
C CYS A 222 4.65 8.62 -17.15
N LYS A 223 5.54 9.51 -16.70
CA LYS A 223 5.79 10.82 -17.33
C LYS A 223 6.34 10.69 -18.74
N ARG A 224 7.19 9.69 -19.00
CA ARG A 224 7.71 9.39 -20.34
C ARG A 224 6.61 8.88 -21.27
N LEU A 225 5.69 8.06 -20.76
CA LEU A 225 4.56 7.52 -21.53
C LEU A 225 3.46 8.57 -21.76
N HIS A 226 3.26 9.46 -20.78
CA HIS A 226 2.18 10.45 -20.74
C HIS A 226 2.72 11.85 -20.43
N PRO A 227 3.46 12.49 -21.35
CA PRO A 227 4.19 13.73 -21.10
C PRO A 227 3.28 14.94 -20.81
N ASP A 228 2.03 14.89 -21.24
CA ASP A 228 1.02 15.93 -21.01
C ASP A 228 0.31 15.82 -19.64
N LYS A 229 0.58 14.73 -18.89
CA LYS A 229 0.08 14.55 -17.52
C LYS A 229 1.09 15.04 -16.49
N ARG A 230 0.61 15.28 -15.28
CA ARG A 230 1.44 15.69 -14.13
C ARG A 230 1.53 14.56 -13.13
N PHE A 231 2.73 14.29 -12.66
CA PHE A 231 3.01 13.24 -11.70
C PHE A 231 3.72 13.84 -10.49
N PHE A 232 3.26 13.46 -9.30
CA PHE A 232 3.75 13.98 -8.04
C PHE A 232 4.18 12.85 -7.12
N VAL A 233 5.26 13.09 -6.38
CA VAL A 233 5.71 12.24 -5.28
C VAL A 233 5.68 13.09 -4.02
N PHE A 234 5.02 12.58 -2.98
CA PHE A 234 4.92 13.25 -1.68
C PHE A 234 5.79 12.47 -0.68
N HIS A 235 6.88 13.08 -0.25
CA HIS A 235 7.68 12.56 0.86
C HIS A 235 7.08 13.06 2.16
N MET A 236 6.64 12.11 2.98
CA MET A 236 5.96 12.37 4.24
C MET A 236 6.94 12.27 5.42
N PHE A 237 6.94 13.29 6.27
CA PHE A 237 7.61 13.32 7.56
C PHE A 237 6.57 13.53 8.66
N ALA A 238 6.93 13.26 9.93
CA ALA A 238 6.01 13.39 11.06
C ALA A 238 5.35 14.79 11.19
N ASP A 239 6.03 15.86 10.80
CA ASP A 239 5.53 17.24 10.90
C ASP A 239 5.44 17.99 9.56
N LYS A 240 5.92 17.40 8.45
CA LYS A 240 6.12 18.07 7.17
C LYS A 240 5.87 17.15 6.00
N SER A 241 5.53 17.72 4.85
CA SER A 241 5.55 17.00 3.58
C SER A 241 6.33 17.78 2.53
N VAL A 242 7.05 17.06 1.68
CA VAL A 242 7.73 17.62 0.51
C VAL A 242 7.02 17.08 -0.73
N LYS A 243 6.44 17.99 -1.49
CA LYS A 243 5.81 17.68 -2.79
C LYS A 243 6.83 17.88 -3.90
N LEU A 244 7.13 16.80 -4.61
CA LEU A 244 8.01 16.80 -5.78
C LEU A 244 7.18 16.56 -7.04
N GLU A 245 7.34 17.40 -8.05
CA GLU A 245 6.79 17.15 -9.38
C GLU A 245 7.83 16.44 -10.24
N VAL A 246 7.42 15.39 -10.93
CA VAL A 246 8.25 14.69 -11.90
C VAL A 246 8.19 15.45 -13.23
N LEU A 247 9.31 16.09 -13.56
CA LEU A 247 9.49 16.82 -14.81
C LEU A 247 9.98 15.87 -15.91
N PRO A 248 9.73 16.19 -17.19
CA PRO A 248 10.38 15.48 -18.28
C PRO A 248 11.89 15.51 -18.09
N LEU A 249 12.54 14.36 -18.26
CA LEU A 249 13.97 14.35 -18.51
C LEU A 249 14.17 14.85 -19.93
N ASP A 250 14.64 16.09 -20.10
CA ASP A 250 15.14 16.53 -21.39
C ASP A 250 16.30 15.58 -21.78
N PRO A 251 16.26 14.93 -22.95
CA PRO A 251 17.43 14.19 -23.42
C PRO A 251 18.60 15.17 -23.55
N PRO A 252 19.82 14.76 -23.19
CA PRO A 252 21.01 15.60 -23.34
C PRO A 252 21.29 15.99 -24.80
#